data_AF-A0A2D9DGL8-F1
#
_entry.id   AF-A0A2D9DGL8-F1
#
_cell.length_a   1.000
_cell.length_b   1.000
_cell.length_c   1.000
_cell.angle_alpha   90.00
_cell.angle_beta   90.00
_cell.angle_gamma   90.00
#
_symmetry.space_group_name_H-M   'P 1'
#
loop_
_entity.id
_entity.type
_entity.pdbx_description
1 polymer ?
#
loop_
_entity_poly.entity_id
_entity_poly.type
_entity_poly.pdbx_seq_one_letter_code
_entity_poly.pdbx_strand_id
1 'polypeptide(L)'
;MKIEYLEIYTSAIKEQLNFYRDVLGFSITKNSENNFRFSAGFTEICFQFKKDAKPYHIAFHIPAHKEDLALNWLKERVVIEKNDTEEIIDFKNWKAKSVYFKDPDDNILELISRRDLYPSQKKYFNVNSILGVSEIGLAVEIIEPYYTYLHRQFGLGIYDGNLDRFCAIGDDEGLIIAVNRHNRDWFPTNQTAFAADFKINFTHQGSEFSFTSKDV
;
A
#
# COMPACT_ATOMS: atom_id res chain seq x y z
N MET A 1 -3.99 -5.96 -12.10
CA MET A 1 -3.42 -4.61 -12.06
C MET A 1 -2.11 -4.69 -11.30
N LYS A 2 -0.97 -4.74 -11.99
CA LYS A 2 0.34 -4.83 -11.36
C LYS A 2 0.95 -3.45 -11.20
N ILE A 3 1.14 -2.99 -9.97
CA ILE A 3 1.67 -1.66 -9.64
C ILE A 3 3.19 -1.67 -9.76
N GLU A 4 3.74 -0.99 -10.75
CA GLU A 4 5.17 -1.04 -11.09
C GLU A 4 5.93 0.20 -10.61
N TYR A 5 5.24 1.33 -10.47
CA TYR A 5 5.79 2.54 -9.86
C TYR A 5 4.76 3.19 -8.94
N LEU A 6 5.23 3.63 -7.77
CA LEU A 6 4.44 4.44 -6.83
C LEU A 6 5.27 5.62 -6.35
N GLU A 7 4.78 6.83 -6.57
CA GLU A 7 5.32 8.06 -5.98
C GLU A 7 4.34 8.61 -4.94
N ILE A 8 4.85 8.80 -3.73
CA ILE A 8 4.14 9.37 -2.59
C ILE A 8 4.97 10.50 -1.97
N TYR A 9 4.34 11.27 -1.10
CA TYR A 9 4.96 12.47 -0.53
C TYR A 9 5.29 12.31 0.95
N THR A 10 6.37 12.94 1.39
CA THR A 10 6.75 13.00 2.82
C THR A 10 7.23 14.39 3.17
N SER A 11 7.01 14.79 4.42
CA SER A 11 7.60 16.01 4.98
C SER A 11 8.95 15.76 5.67
N ALA A 12 9.31 14.49 5.87
CA ALA A 12 10.44 14.03 6.68
C ALA A 12 11.36 13.06 5.90
N ILE A 13 11.96 13.55 4.80
CA ILE A 13 12.76 12.72 3.87
C ILE A 13 13.86 11.91 4.57
N LYS A 14 14.55 12.48 5.57
CA LYS A 14 15.68 11.82 6.23
C LYS A 14 15.20 10.69 7.13
N GLU A 15 14.12 10.94 7.86
CA GLU A 15 13.47 10.01 8.76
C GLU A 15 12.93 8.81 7.96
N GLN A 16 12.24 9.09 6.85
CA GLN A 16 11.74 8.06 5.94
C GLN A 16 12.88 7.26 5.30
N LEU A 17 13.92 7.93 4.79
CA LEU A 17 15.07 7.25 4.22
C LEU A 17 15.72 6.28 5.23
N ASN A 18 15.93 6.73 6.48
CA ASN A 18 16.52 5.91 7.53
C ASN A 18 15.61 4.73 7.89
N PHE A 19 14.29 4.95 7.95
CA PHE A 19 13.34 3.87 8.23
C PHE A 19 13.38 2.78 7.15
N TYR A 20 13.21 3.15 5.87
CA TYR A 20 13.19 2.16 4.80
C TYR A 20 14.55 1.49 4.60
N ARG A 21 15.67 2.21 4.74
CA ARG A 21 17.03 1.67 4.58
C ARG A 21 17.47 0.83 5.79
N ASP A 22 17.35 1.37 6.99
CA ASP A 22 18.02 0.82 8.17
C ASP A 22 17.09 -0.04 9.03
N VAL A 23 15.80 0.33 9.14
CA VAL A 23 14.81 -0.42 9.93
C VAL A 23 14.27 -1.59 9.12
N LEU A 24 13.77 -1.32 7.91
CA LEU A 24 13.22 -2.37 7.03
C LEU A 24 14.30 -3.06 6.19
N GLY A 25 15.43 -2.41 5.92
CA GLY A 25 16.56 -3.04 5.20
C GLY A 25 16.48 -2.94 3.67
N PHE A 26 15.65 -2.05 3.10
CA PHE A 26 15.56 -1.89 1.66
C PHE A 26 16.85 -1.32 1.07
N SER A 27 17.19 -1.81 -0.13
CA SER A 27 18.27 -1.24 -0.93
C SER A 27 17.79 0.02 -1.65
N ILE A 28 18.38 1.16 -1.29
CA ILE A 28 18.06 2.47 -1.89
C ILE A 28 18.69 2.54 -3.29
N THR A 29 17.87 2.78 -4.31
CA THR A 29 18.29 2.84 -5.72
C THR A 29 18.62 4.25 -6.17
N LYS A 30 17.98 5.27 -5.57
CA LYS A 30 18.29 6.69 -5.79
C LYS A 30 18.13 7.46 -4.49
N ASN A 31 18.97 8.46 -4.27
CA ASN A 31 18.92 9.33 -3.11
C ASN A 31 19.34 10.76 -3.50
N SER A 32 18.55 11.74 -3.11
CA SER A 32 18.80 13.17 -3.31
C SER A 32 18.28 13.95 -2.10
N GLU A 33 18.49 15.27 -2.08
CA GLU A 33 18.00 16.11 -1.00
C GLU A 33 16.47 16.10 -0.85
N ASN A 34 15.75 15.92 -1.97
CA ASN A 34 14.29 16.06 -2.01
C ASN A 34 13.56 14.76 -2.33
N ASN A 35 14.25 13.65 -2.60
CA ASN A 35 13.62 12.35 -2.80
C ASN A 35 14.58 11.19 -2.59
N PHE A 36 14.02 10.02 -2.36
CA PHE A 36 14.73 8.75 -2.46
C PHE A 36 13.84 7.69 -3.11
N ARG A 37 14.48 6.64 -3.63
CA ARG A 37 13.80 5.49 -4.24
C ARG A 37 14.37 4.18 -3.75
N PHE A 38 13.53 3.16 -3.75
CA PHE A 38 13.92 1.78 -3.50
C PHE A 38 13.00 0.82 -4.25
N SER A 39 13.46 -0.42 -4.41
CA SER A 39 12.65 -1.49 -5.01
C SER A 39 12.02 -2.35 -3.92
N ALA A 40 10.71 -2.50 -3.98
CA ALA A 40 9.94 -3.48 -3.22
C ALA A 40 9.44 -4.54 -4.20
N GLY A 41 10.21 -5.61 -4.38
CA GLY A 41 9.94 -6.63 -5.40
C GLY A 41 9.83 -6.03 -6.81
N PHE A 42 8.67 -6.17 -7.47
CA PHE A 42 8.43 -5.63 -8.81
C PHE A 42 8.07 -4.13 -8.84
N THR A 43 7.88 -3.48 -7.69
CA THR A 43 7.50 -2.05 -7.62
C THR A 43 8.71 -1.18 -7.27
N GLU A 44 8.96 -0.12 -8.05
CA GLU A 44 9.81 0.99 -7.61
C GLU A 44 8.97 2.01 -6.82
N ILE A 45 9.40 2.33 -5.61
CA ILE A 45 8.74 3.33 -4.76
C ILE A 45 9.61 4.57 -4.69
N CYS A 46 8.99 5.73 -4.83
CA CYS A 46 9.61 7.05 -4.72
C CYS A 46 8.93 7.86 -3.62
N PHE A 47 9.71 8.26 -2.62
CA PHE A 47 9.30 9.27 -1.65
C PHE A 47 9.80 10.62 -2.11
N GLN A 48 8.89 11.57 -2.33
CA GLN A 48 9.18 12.92 -2.77
C GLN A 48 8.83 13.94 -1.68
N PHE A 49 9.70 14.93 -1.44
CA PHE A 49 9.46 15.94 -0.43
C PHE A 49 8.21 16.78 -0.76
N LYS A 50 7.32 16.95 0.22
CA LYS A 50 6.20 17.89 0.23
C LYS A 50 5.98 18.36 1.67
N LYS A 51 6.02 19.67 1.90
CA LYS A 51 5.92 20.27 3.24
C LYS A 51 4.66 19.83 4.00
N ASP A 52 3.53 19.80 3.30
CA ASP A 52 2.22 19.46 3.88
C ASP A 52 1.77 18.04 3.51
N ALA A 53 2.73 17.11 3.40
CA ALA A 53 2.45 15.70 3.17
C ALA A 53 1.48 15.14 4.22
N LYS A 54 0.67 14.16 3.80
CA LYS A 54 -0.29 13.47 4.65
C LYS A 54 -0.01 11.98 4.60
N PRO A 55 -0.36 11.24 5.67
CA PRO A 55 -0.12 9.81 5.71
C PRO A 55 -0.91 9.04 4.64
N TYR A 56 -0.32 7.97 4.15
CA TYR A 56 -0.88 7.03 3.19
C TYR A 56 -1.27 5.71 3.86
N HIS A 57 -2.08 4.92 3.17
CA HIS A 57 -2.23 3.49 3.42
C HIS A 57 -1.60 2.72 2.25
N ILE A 58 -0.66 1.83 2.53
CA ILE A 58 0.10 1.09 1.52
C ILE A 58 0.22 -0.36 1.96
N ALA A 59 -0.28 -1.28 1.14
CA ALA A 59 -0.07 -2.71 1.36
C ALA A 59 0.97 -3.27 0.40
N PHE A 60 1.74 -4.23 0.88
CA PHE A 60 2.76 -4.95 0.15
C PHE A 60 2.42 -6.43 0.08
N HIS A 61 2.48 -6.98 -1.12
CA HIS A 61 2.35 -8.41 -1.31
C HIS A 61 3.50 -9.15 -0.63
N ILE A 62 3.15 -10.18 0.12
CA ILE A 62 4.09 -11.22 0.59
C ILE A 62 3.64 -12.60 0.10
N PRO A 63 4.54 -13.61 0.03
CA PRO A 63 4.18 -14.92 -0.46
C PRO A 63 3.05 -15.56 0.37
N ALA A 64 2.28 -16.46 -0.24
CA ALA A 64 1.20 -17.14 0.45
C ALA A 64 1.69 -17.89 1.70
N HIS A 65 0.94 -17.80 2.80
CA HIS A 65 1.21 -18.49 4.07
C HIS A 65 2.50 -18.03 4.77
N LYS A 66 2.80 -16.73 4.66
CA LYS A 66 3.98 -16.10 5.28
C LYS A 66 3.67 -15.07 6.35
N GLU A 67 2.40 -14.86 6.67
CA GLU A 67 1.95 -13.86 7.65
C GLU A 67 2.64 -14.02 9.03
N ASP A 68 2.80 -15.26 9.54
CA ASP A 68 3.43 -15.48 10.85
C ASP A 68 4.92 -15.14 10.84
N LEU A 69 5.62 -15.47 9.74
CA LEU A 69 7.04 -15.14 9.58
C LEU A 69 7.24 -13.64 9.37
N ALA A 70 6.35 -13.01 8.61
CA ALA A 70 6.34 -11.56 8.40
C ALA A 70 6.08 -10.81 9.71
N LEU A 71 5.12 -11.26 10.53
CA LEU A 71 4.85 -10.71 11.86
C LEU A 71 6.09 -10.78 12.75
N ASN A 72 6.71 -11.96 12.86
CA ASN A 72 7.89 -12.14 13.70
C ASN A 72 9.06 -11.26 13.22
N TRP A 73 9.26 -11.14 11.91
CA TRP A 73 10.24 -10.23 11.33
C TRP A 73 9.94 -8.77 11.67
N LEU A 74 8.68 -8.33 11.60
CA LEU A 74 8.31 -6.95 11.95
C LEU A 74 8.47 -6.64 13.45
N LYS A 75 8.15 -7.58 14.35
CA LYS A 75 8.24 -7.37 15.81
C LYS A 75 9.64 -7.05 16.32
N GLU A 76 10.67 -7.44 15.60
CA GLU A 76 12.06 -7.09 15.92
C GLU A 76 12.42 -5.65 15.54
N ARG A 77 11.55 -4.96 14.80
CA ARG A 77 11.87 -3.72 14.07
C ARG A 77 10.90 -2.58 14.39
N VAL A 78 9.61 -2.89 14.54
CA VAL A 78 8.53 -1.90 14.66
C VAL A 78 7.45 -2.36 15.63
N VAL A 79 6.64 -1.40 16.08
CA VAL A 79 5.40 -1.69 16.80
C VAL A 79 4.35 -2.19 15.81
N ILE A 80 3.66 -3.27 16.17
CA ILE A 80 2.59 -3.84 15.36
C ILE A 80 1.27 -3.15 15.70
N GLU A 81 0.57 -2.70 14.66
CA GLU A 81 -0.79 -2.19 14.78
C GLU A 81 -1.77 -3.37 14.86
N LYS A 82 -2.55 -3.39 15.93
CA LYS A 82 -3.48 -4.49 16.25
C LYS A 82 -4.90 -4.07 15.96
N ASN A 83 -5.74 -5.04 15.63
CA ASN A 83 -7.18 -4.89 15.75
C ASN A 83 -7.64 -5.58 17.03
N ASP A 84 -8.02 -4.79 18.03
CA ASP A 84 -8.19 -5.24 19.41
C ASP A 84 -6.92 -5.94 19.94
N THR A 85 -6.95 -7.27 20.04
CA THR A 85 -5.83 -8.10 20.48
C THR A 85 -5.11 -8.80 19.34
N GLU A 86 -5.68 -8.79 18.13
CA GLU A 86 -5.19 -9.55 16.98
C GLU A 86 -4.08 -8.80 16.25
N GLU A 87 -2.94 -9.47 16.08
CA GLU A 87 -1.77 -8.96 15.33
C GLU A 87 -1.77 -9.39 13.86
N ILE A 88 -2.52 -10.44 13.54
CA ILE A 88 -2.76 -10.92 12.18
C ILE A 88 -4.25 -10.84 11.92
N ILE A 89 -4.63 -10.08 10.90
CA ILE A 89 -6.03 -9.86 10.56
C ILE A 89 -6.42 -10.78 9.40
N ASP A 90 -7.52 -11.52 9.56
CA ASP A 90 -8.02 -12.49 8.58
C ASP A 90 -9.16 -11.92 7.72
N PHE A 91 -8.82 -11.53 6.49
CA PHE A 91 -9.76 -11.09 5.47
C PHE A 91 -10.27 -12.30 4.67
N LYS A 92 -11.19 -13.06 5.27
CA LYS A 92 -11.72 -14.30 4.68
C LYS A 92 -12.26 -14.14 3.27
N ASN A 93 -12.98 -13.04 3.01
CA ASN A 93 -13.57 -12.77 1.69
C ASN A 93 -12.51 -12.55 0.60
N TRP A 94 -11.33 -12.05 0.99
CA TRP A 94 -10.22 -11.79 0.08
C TRP A 94 -9.20 -12.92 0.08
N LYS A 95 -9.45 -13.99 0.86
CA LYS A 95 -8.50 -15.08 1.12
C LYS A 95 -7.11 -14.52 1.45
N ALA A 96 -7.07 -13.54 2.36
CA ALA A 96 -5.86 -12.83 2.69
C ALA A 96 -5.69 -12.71 4.21
N LYS A 97 -4.44 -12.69 4.66
CA LYS A 97 -4.10 -12.30 6.03
C LYS A 97 -3.07 -11.18 6.01
N SER A 98 -3.21 -10.26 6.96
CA SER A 98 -2.46 -9.01 6.96
C SER A 98 -1.85 -8.70 8.31
N VAL A 99 -0.70 -8.04 8.28
CA VAL A 99 -0.02 -7.48 9.46
C VAL A 99 0.24 -6.01 9.21
N TYR A 100 -0.08 -5.16 10.19
CA TYR A 100 -0.03 -3.71 10.06
C TYR A 100 1.06 -3.10 10.96
N PHE A 101 1.68 -2.03 10.48
CA PHE A 101 2.67 -1.24 11.21
C PHE A 101 2.71 0.17 10.65
N LYS A 102 3.46 1.06 11.30
CA LYS A 102 3.64 2.45 10.86
C LYS A 102 5.08 2.79 10.55
N ASP A 103 5.26 3.76 9.67
CA ASP A 103 6.52 4.46 9.46
C ASP A 103 6.53 5.83 10.19
N PRO A 104 7.63 6.61 10.10
CA PRO A 104 7.74 7.89 10.79
C PRO A 104 6.73 8.98 10.42
N ASP A 105 6.04 8.88 9.26
CA ASP A 105 5.01 9.83 8.83
C ASP A 105 3.60 9.29 9.13
N ASP A 106 3.49 8.29 10.01
CA ASP A 106 2.22 7.61 10.32
C ASP A 106 1.56 6.96 9.11
N ASN A 107 2.32 6.65 8.05
CA ASN A 107 1.79 5.84 6.96
C ASN A 107 1.40 4.47 7.51
N ILE A 108 0.21 4.01 7.18
CA ILE A 108 -0.28 2.69 7.55
C ILE A 108 0.27 1.70 6.53
N LEU A 109 1.28 0.96 6.93
CA LEU A 109 1.91 -0.06 6.11
C LEU A 109 1.34 -1.42 6.44
N GLU A 110 1.10 -2.22 5.40
CA GLU A 110 0.49 -3.54 5.49
C GLU A 110 1.36 -4.57 4.76
N LEU A 111 1.62 -5.72 5.39
CA LEU A 111 2.11 -6.91 4.70
C LEU A 111 0.95 -7.88 4.52
N ILE A 112 0.49 -8.07 3.27
CA ILE A 112 -0.68 -8.88 2.94
C ILE A 112 -0.29 -10.18 2.23
N SER A 113 -0.71 -11.32 2.79
CA SER A 113 -0.51 -12.66 2.22
C SER A 113 -1.81 -13.15 1.60
N ARG A 114 -1.92 -13.07 0.26
CA ARG A 114 -3.05 -13.64 -0.51
C ARG A 114 -2.80 -15.12 -0.78
N ARG A 115 -3.77 -15.98 -0.48
CA ARG A 115 -3.57 -17.45 -0.52
C ARG A 115 -3.33 -18.00 -1.91
N ASP A 116 -4.03 -17.45 -2.89
CA ASP A 116 -4.14 -18.05 -4.22
C ASP A 116 -3.32 -17.29 -5.29
N LEU A 117 -2.69 -16.16 -4.94
CA LEU A 117 -2.05 -15.29 -5.91
C LEU A 117 -0.58 -15.64 -6.19
N TYR A 118 0.22 -15.82 -5.13
CA TYR A 118 1.65 -16.12 -5.23
C TYR A 118 1.98 -17.45 -4.57
N PRO A 119 2.89 -18.25 -5.14
CA PRO A 119 3.27 -19.52 -4.54
C PRO A 119 3.89 -19.31 -3.17
N SER A 120 3.58 -20.22 -2.24
CA SER A 120 4.30 -20.27 -0.97
C SER A 120 5.76 -20.64 -1.19
N GLN A 121 6.66 -20.02 -0.43
CA GLN A 121 8.09 -20.32 -0.47
C GLN A 121 8.52 -21.04 0.81
N LYS A 122 9.46 -21.98 0.77
CA LYS A 122 9.95 -22.65 2.01
C LYS A 122 10.97 -21.82 2.81
N LYS A 123 11.35 -20.65 2.32
CA LYS A 123 12.43 -19.83 2.90
C LYS A 123 11.98 -19.00 4.11
N TYR A 124 12.97 -18.52 4.85
CA TYR A 124 12.85 -17.47 5.85
C TYR A 124 12.25 -16.19 5.25
N PHE A 125 11.62 -15.37 6.09
CA PHE A 125 11.12 -14.06 5.69
C PHE A 125 12.17 -12.98 5.94
N ASN A 126 12.34 -12.09 4.98
CA ASN A 126 13.15 -10.87 5.08
C ASN A 126 12.60 -9.83 4.09
N VAL A 127 13.20 -8.64 4.03
CA VAL A 127 12.77 -7.56 3.13
C VAL A 127 12.68 -7.99 1.66
N ASN A 128 13.54 -8.88 1.19
CA ASN A 128 13.51 -9.41 -0.19
C ASN A 128 12.37 -10.42 -0.44
N SER A 129 11.60 -10.75 0.59
CA SER A 129 10.37 -11.54 0.46
C SER A 129 9.18 -10.69 0.01
N ILE A 130 9.27 -9.36 0.11
CA ILE A 130 8.24 -8.44 -0.39
C ILE A 130 8.23 -8.50 -1.92
N LEU A 131 7.04 -8.71 -2.48
CA LEU A 131 6.87 -8.98 -3.90
C LEU A 131 6.52 -7.74 -4.72
N GLY A 132 5.90 -6.73 -4.10
CA GLY A 132 5.39 -5.55 -4.79
C GLY A 132 4.37 -4.81 -3.94
N VAL A 133 3.96 -3.62 -4.37
CA VAL A 133 2.79 -2.94 -3.81
C VAL A 133 1.54 -3.69 -4.24
N SER A 134 0.72 -4.05 -3.25
CA SER A 134 -0.61 -4.63 -3.42
C SER A 134 -1.68 -3.55 -3.44
N GLU A 135 -1.57 -2.55 -2.57
CA GLU A 135 -2.66 -1.61 -2.35
C GLU A 135 -2.13 -0.20 -2.10
N ILE A 136 -2.85 0.80 -2.61
CA ILE A 136 -2.66 2.21 -2.29
C ILE A 136 -4.01 2.83 -1.91
N GLY A 137 -4.05 3.52 -0.78
CA GLY A 137 -5.24 4.22 -0.30
C GLY A 137 -5.55 5.48 -1.09
N LEU A 138 -6.85 5.71 -1.37
CA LEU A 138 -7.39 6.90 -2.02
C LEU A 138 -8.55 7.46 -1.16
N ALA A 139 -8.25 8.41 -0.29
CA ALA A 139 -9.26 9.06 0.53
C ALA A 139 -9.88 10.26 -0.19
N VAL A 140 -11.18 10.20 -0.45
CA VAL A 140 -11.93 11.18 -1.26
C VAL A 140 -13.25 11.54 -0.60
N GLU A 141 -13.90 12.62 -1.03
CA GLU A 141 -15.22 12.98 -0.52
C GLU A 141 -16.34 12.14 -1.14
N ILE A 142 -16.21 11.82 -2.43
CA ILE A 142 -17.18 11.05 -3.21
C ILE A 142 -16.40 10.06 -4.07
N ILE A 143 -16.69 8.76 -3.96
CA ILE A 143 -15.92 7.71 -4.66
C ILE A 143 -16.34 7.59 -6.13
N GLU A 144 -17.62 7.84 -6.45
CA GLU A 144 -18.17 7.60 -7.79
C GLU A 144 -17.42 8.32 -8.95
N PRO A 145 -17.02 9.61 -8.85
CA PRO A 145 -16.24 10.26 -9.90
C PRO A 145 -14.89 9.58 -10.13
N TYR A 146 -14.20 9.21 -9.04
CA TYR A 146 -12.92 8.50 -9.09
C TYR A 146 -13.04 7.14 -9.74
N TYR A 147 -14.00 6.34 -9.30
CA TYR A 147 -14.28 5.04 -9.91
C TYR A 147 -14.64 5.18 -11.39
N THR A 148 -15.52 6.12 -11.74
CA THR A 148 -15.96 6.32 -13.13
C THR A 148 -14.79 6.67 -14.04
N TYR A 149 -13.88 7.53 -13.58
CA TYR A 149 -12.66 7.85 -14.31
C TYR A 149 -11.76 6.61 -14.48
N LEU A 150 -11.43 5.92 -13.39
CA LEU A 150 -10.56 4.74 -13.40
C LEU A 150 -11.11 3.62 -14.28
N HIS A 151 -12.43 3.40 -14.22
CA HIS A 151 -13.11 2.42 -15.05
C HIS A 151 -13.06 2.80 -16.54
N ARG A 152 -13.36 4.06 -16.88
CA ARG A 152 -13.39 4.51 -18.29
C ARG A 152 -12.01 4.59 -18.93
N GLN A 153 -10.99 5.05 -18.19
CA GLN A 153 -9.65 5.26 -18.73
C GLN A 153 -8.85 3.95 -18.78
N PHE A 154 -9.00 3.10 -17.77
CA PHE A 154 -8.09 1.99 -17.54
C PHE A 154 -8.78 0.62 -17.48
N GLY A 155 -10.13 0.57 -17.56
CA GLY A 155 -10.87 -0.68 -17.49
C GLY A 155 -10.84 -1.36 -16.12
N LEU A 156 -10.57 -0.61 -15.04
CA LEU A 156 -10.56 -1.16 -13.68
C LEU A 156 -11.99 -1.44 -13.20
N GLY A 157 -12.20 -2.61 -12.60
CA GLY A 157 -13.48 -3.03 -12.02
C GLY A 157 -13.54 -2.78 -10.51
N ILE A 158 -14.74 -2.95 -9.94
CA ILE A 158 -14.91 -3.04 -8.48
C ILE A 158 -14.57 -4.47 -8.06
N TYR A 159 -13.53 -4.63 -7.26
CA TYR A 159 -13.16 -5.89 -6.64
C TYR A 159 -14.07 -6.21 -5.45
N ASP A 160 -14.32 -5.21 -4.60
CA ASP A 160 -15.20 -5.32 -3.43
C ASP A 160 -15.72 -3.94 -2.98
N GLY A 161 -16.79 -3.93 -2.20
CA GLY A 161 -17.38 -2.72 -1.62
C GLY A 161 -18.41 -2.02 -2.50
N ASN A 162 -18.57 -0.72 -2.28
CA ASN A 162 -19.54 0.14 -2.95
C ASN A 162 -19.02 1.59 -3.09
N LEU A 163 -19.71 2.40 -3.89
CA LEU A 163 -19.30 3.78 -4.20
C LEU A 163 -19.69 4.81 -3.12
N ASP A 164 -20.24 4.38 -1.97
CA ASP A 164 -20.67 5.27 -0.89
C ASP A 164 -19.57 5.40 0.17
N ARG A 165 -19.13 4.28 0.76
CA ARG A 165 -18.22 4.30 1.90
C ARG A 165 -16.81 3.79 1.61
N PHE A 166 -16.70 2.72 0.81
CA PHE A 166 -15.45 2.03 0.54
C PHE A 166 -15.56 1.20 -0.74
N CYS A 167 -14.60 1.36 -1.63
CA CYS A 167 -14.53 0.63 -2.89
C CYS A 167 -13.08 0.17 -3.13
N ALA A 168 -12.86 -1.14 -3.22
CA ALA A 168 -11.62 -1.70 -3.71
C ALA A 168 -11.70 -1.78 -5.24
N ILE A 169 -10.83 -1.04 -5.94
CA ILE A 169 -10.88 -0.88 -7.41
C ILE A 169 -9.62 -1.53 -8.01
N GLY A 170 -9.80 -2.47 -8.94
CA GLY A 170 -8.70 -3.25 -9.52
C GLY A 170 -8.94 -4.76 -9.42
N ASP A 171 -7.89 -5.51 -9.11
CA ASP A 171 -7.94 -6.96 -8.91
C ASP A 171 -6.93 -7.39 -7.83
N ASP A 172 -6.79 -8.69 -7.60
CA ASP A 172 -5.94 -9.23 -6.54
C ASP A 172 -4.44 -8.94 -6.72
N GLU A 173 -3.96 -8.66 -7.94
CA GLU A 173 -2.57 -8.22 -8.16
C GLU A 173 -2.34 -6.77 -7.69
N GLY A 174 -3.38 -5.94 -7.68
CA GLY A 174 -3.26 -4.57 -7.21
C GLY A 174 -4.60 -3.84 -7.10
N LEU A 175 -4.76 -3.11 -6.00
CA LEU A 175 -5.98 -2.38 -5.68
C LEU A 175 -5.71 -0.90 -5.38
N ILE A 176 -6.63 -0.06 -5.81
CA ILE A 176 -6.83 1.28 -5.27
C ILE A 176 -7.94 1.17 -4.22
N ILE A 177 -7.62 1.49 -2.97
CA ILE A 177 -8.57 1.41 -1.87
C ILE A 177 -9.21 2.78 -1.69
N ALA A 178 -10.34 3.01 -2.36
CA ALA A 178 -11.07 4.27 -2.26
C ALA A 178 -11.94 4.29 -1.01
N VAL A 179 -11.80 5.33 -0.18
CA VAL A 179 -12.62 5.54 1.02
C VAL A 179 -13.26 6.92 1.01
N ASN A 180 -14.50 6.99 1.47
CA ASN A 180 -15.14 8.26 1.75
C ASN A 180 -14.61 8.80 3.08
N ARG A 181 -13.80 9.86 3.02
CA ARG A 181 -13.08 10.43 4.17
C ARG A 181 -13.97 11.06 5.25
N HIS A 182 -15.25 11.28 4.96
CA HIS A 182 -16.21 11.77 5.97
C HIS A 182 -16.87 10.64 6.75
N ASN A 183 -16.85 9.42 6.21
CA ASN A 183 -17.64 8.29 6.70
C ASN A 183 -16.78 7.08 7.11
N ARG A 184 -15.45 7.17 6.95
CA ARG A 184 -14.54 6.07 7.22
C ARG A 184 -13.12 6.53 7.52
N ASP A 185 -12.62 6.07 8.67
CA ASP A 185 -11.21 6.06 9.01
C ASP A 185 -10.50 4.83 8.45
N TRP A 186 -9.17 4.87 8.39
CA TRP A 186 -8.36 3.73 8.00
C TRP A 186 -8.38 2.64 9.07
N PHE A 187 -8.61 1.42 8.61
CA PHE A 187 -8.48 0.22 9.42
C PHE A 187 -7.02 -0.27 9.39
N PRO A 188 -6.48 -0.87 10.47
CA PRO A 188 -7.08 -1.10 11.79
C PRO A 188 -6.89 0.06 12.79
N THR A 189 -6.20 1.12 12.40
CA THR A 189 -5.70 2.15 13.33
C THR A 189 -6.74 3.20 13.73
N ASN A 190 -7.93 3.22 13.10
CA ASN A 190 -8.93 4.28 13.18
C ASN A 190 -8.34 5.67 12.89
N GLN A 191 -7.26 5.72 12.10
CA GLN A 191 -6.63 6.97 11.71
C GLN A 191 -7.46 7.66 10.63
N THR A 192 -7.66 8.97 10.78
CA THR A 192 -8.39 9.78 9.82
C THR A 192 -7.85 9.60 8.40
N ALA A 193 -8.76 9.38 7.46
CA ALA A 193 -8.42 9.25 6.05
C ALA A 193 -8.17 10.63 5.43
N PHE A 194 -6.90 11.02 5.29
CA PHE A 194 -6.53 12.28 4.65
C PHE A 194 -6.44 12.13 3.13
N ALA A 195 -6.91 13.12 2.39
CA ALA A 195 -6.61 13.20 0.96
C ALA A 195 -5.12 13.48 0.78
N ALA A 196 -4.43 12.53 0.14
CA ALA A 196 -3.01 12.57 -0.13
C ALA A 196 -2.78 12.19 -1.60
N ASP A 197 -2.18 13.10 -2.37
CA ASP A 197 -1.92 12.84 -3.78
C ASP A 197 -0.85 11.77 -3.94
N PHE A 198 -0.96 10.92 -4.97
CA PHE A 198 0.09 10.00 -5.38
C PHE A 198 0.15 9.91 -6.91
N LYS A 199 1.28 9.43 -7.43
CA LYS A 199 1.39 9.01 -8.83
C LYS A 199 1.63 7.51 -8.89
N ILE A 200 1.02 6.87 -9.88
CA ILE A 200 1.12 5.43 -10.05
C ILE A 200 1.31 5.08 -11.51
N ASN A 201 2.20 4.12 -11.77
CA ASN A 201 2.24 3.41 -13.04
C ASN A 201 1.91 1.94 -12.78
N PHE A 202 1.09 1.35 -13.63
CA PHE A 202 0.68 -0.03 -13.49
C PHE A 202 0.39 -0.67 -14.85
N THR A 203 0.54 -1.98 -14.90
CA THR A 203 0.07 -2.81 -16.02
C THR A 203 -1.28 -3.42 -15.70
N HIS A 204 -2.24 -3.29 -16.60
CA HIS A 204 -3.56 -3.94 -16.48
C HIS A 204 -3.99 -4.50 -17.83
N GLN A 205 -4.41 -5.77 -17.87
CA GLN A 205 -4.81 -6.47 -19.10
C GLN A 205 -3.78 -6.33 -20.25
N GLY A 206 -2.49 -6.34 -19.92
CA GLY A 206 -1.38 -6.23 -20.88
C GLY A 206 -1.09 -4.83 -21.42
N SER A 207 -1.77 -3.79 -20.91
CA SER A 207 -1.51 -2.39 -21.24
C SER A 207 -0.89 -1.65 -20.05
N GLU A 208 0.05 -0.75 -20.34
CA GLU A 208 0.68 0.12 -19.34
C GLU A 208 -0.10 1.42 -19.20
N PHE A 209 -0.35 1.82 -17.96
CA PHE A 209 -1.09 3.04 -17.61
C PHE A 209 -0.33 3.87 -16.59
N SER A 210 -0.63 5.17 -16.55
CA SER A 210 -0.16 6.07 -15.50
C SER A 210 -1.21 7.14 -15.20
N PHE A 211 -1.33 7.54 -13.92
CA PHE A 211 -2.13 8.71 -13.54
C PHE A 211 -1.64 9.31 -12.21
N THR A 212 -2.04 10.57 -11.94
CA THR A 212 -1.94 11.19 -10.61
C THR A 212 -3.32 11.26 -9.99
N SER A 213 -3.46 10.91 -8.71
CA SER A 213 -4.77 10.89 -8.04
C SER A 213 -5.50 12.24 -8.01
N LYS A 214 -4.78 13.35 -8.15
CA LYS A 214 -5.37 14.71 -8.24
C LYS A 214 -6.02 15.04 -9.58
N ASP A 215 -5.79 14.22 -10.61
CA ASP A 215 -6.23 14.48 -11.99
C ASP A 215 -7.71 14.07 -12.20
N VAL A 216 -8.41 13.73 -11.11
CA VAL A 216 -9.77 13.18 -11.07
C VAL A 216 -10.62 13.96 -10.07
#